data_AF-A0A7V9FCH4-F1
#
_entry.id   AF-A0A7V9FCH4-F1
#
_cell.length_a   1.000
_cell.length_b   1.000
_cell.length_c   1.000
_cell.angle_alpha   90.00
_cell.angle_beta   90.00
_cell.angle_gamma   90.00
#
_symmetry.space_group_name_H-M   'P 1'
#
loop_
_entity.id
_entity.type
_entity.pdbx_description
1 polymer ?
#
loop_
_entity_poly.entity_id
_entity_poly.type
_entity_poly.pdbx_seq_one_letter_code
_entity_poly.pdbx_strand_id
1 'polypeptide(L)'
;MIERGQQWSRRDVIVRSLAGAVSIALLAGCGGDSPDPTPSSPAPPQPTEPEVPMPTSTPPDNTPIPEAEALPQPVLLAVEAAAMETGVDEGDVQVLSFTQREWPSTALGCPKPGFSYAQVVTPGYEIHLRAAGQEYEYHSNLTSNLVLC
;
A
#
# COMPACT_ATOMS: atom_id res chain seq x y z
N MET A 1 15.68 -43.07 21.84
CA MET A 1 15.07 -43.26 20.51
C MET A 1 14.39 -41.95 20.14
N ILE A 2 15.15 -41.06 19.50
CA ILE A 2 14.93 -40.53 18.13
C ILE A 2 13.84 -39.42 18.15
N GLU A 3 14.22 -38.17 18.44
CA GLU A 3 14.66 -37.15 17.45
C GLU A 3 13.55 -36.74 16.46
N ARG A 4 12.95 -35.56 16.67
CA ARG A 4 12.50 -34.65 15.59
C ARG A 4 12.52 -33.20 16.09
N GLY A 5 13.73 -32.70 16.35
CA GLY A 5 14.00 -31.28 16.29
C GLY A 5 14.34 -30.89 14.85
N GLN A 6 13.97 -29.67 14.47
CA GLN A 6 14.52 -28.93 13.32
C GLN A 6 14.17 -29.47 11.93
N GLN A 7 13.04 -29.02 11.37
CA GLN A 7 12.82 -29.03 9.92
C GLN A 7 12.53 -27.62 9.34
N TRP A 8 12.85 -26.56 10.09
CA TRP A 8 12.90 -25.19 9.54
C TRP A 8 14.22 -25.01 8.77
N SER A 9 14.41 -25.80 7.71
CA SER A 9 15.56 -25.73 6.82
C SER A 9 15.41 -24.51 5.91
N ARG A 10 15.87 -23.38 6.43
CA ARG A 10 16.47 -22.32 5.62
C ARG A 10 17.55 -22.98 4.75
N ARG A 11 17.56 -22.66 3.45
CA ARG A 11 18.51 -23.04 2.38
C ARG A 11 17.86 -23.98 1.37
N ASP A 12 17.43 -23.44 0.24
CA ASP A 12 17.79 -23.90 -1.11
C ASP A 12 16.93 -23.21 -2.19
N VAL A 13 17.22 -21.94 -2.47
CA VAL A 13 17.07 -21.41 -3.84
C VAL A 13 18.33 -20.61 -4.16
N ILE A 14 19.44 -21.35 -4.25
CA ILE A 14 20.68 -20.86 -4.83
C ILE A 14 20.49 -20.82 -6.35
N VAL A 15 20.53 -19.60 -6.91
CA VAL A 15 21.22 -19.19 -8.13
C VAL A 15 21.40 -20.27 -9.21
N ARG A 16 20.70 -20.12 -10.34
CA ARG A 16 21.17 -20.64 -11.63
C ARG A 16 21.17 -19.53 -12.67
N SER A 17 22.39 -19.13 -13.01
CA SER A 17 22.78 -18.11 -13.95
C SER A 17 22.68 -18.56 -15.43
N LEU A 18 22.54 -17.57 -16.32
CA LEU A 18 23.03 -17.45 -17.72
C LEU A 18 22.45 -18.38 -18.82
N ALA A 19 21.91 -17.79 -19.91
CA ALA A 19 22.46 -17.88 -21.29
C ALA A 19 21.49 -17.39 -22.40
N GLY A 20 22.01 -16.53 -23.30
CA GLY A 20 21.62 -16.40 -24.73
C GLY A 20 20.40 -15.53 -25.06
N ALA A 21 20.33 -14.76 -26.15
CA ALA A 21 21.25 -14.52 -27.25
C ALA A 21 20.85 -13.23 -28.01
N VAL A 22 21.86 -12.64 -28.66
CA VAL A 22 21.89 -11.45 -29.52
C VAL A 22 21.25 -11.70 -30.89
N SER A 23 20.63 -10.67 -31.52
CA SER A 23 20.63 -10.30 -32.98
C SER A 23 19.49 -9.29 -33.29
N ILE A 24 19.73 -7.98 -33.55
CA ILE A 24 20.07 -7.29 -34.84
C ILE A 24 19.00 -7.48 -35.94
N ALA A 25 18.52 -6.54 -36.77
CA ALA A 25 18.39 -5.07 -36.89
C ALA A 25 17.69 -4.81 -38.27
N LEU A 26 17.22 -3.56 -38.51
CA LEU A 26 17.01 -2.87 -39.83
C LEU A 26 15.74 -3.26 -40.65
N LEU A 27 14.91 -2.39 -41.26
CA LEU A 27 15.07 -1.05 -41.88
C LEU A 27 13.72 -0.31 -42.11
N ALA A 28 13.80 1.03 -41.99
CA ALA A 28 13.27 2.09 -42.88
C ALA A 28 11.77 2.21 -43.24
N GLY A 29 11.17 3.31 -42.77
CA GLY A 29 10.10 4.03 -43.46
C GLY A 29 10.28 5.54 -43.28
N CYS A 30 10.65 6.25 -44.35
CA CYS A 30 10.75 7.71 -44.42
C CYS A 30 9.40 8.35 -44.77
N GLY A 31 9.17 9.58 -44.29
CA GLY A 31 8.55 10.63 -45.11
C GLY A 31 7.37 11.36 -44.48
N GLY A 32 7.53 12.67 -44.24
CA GLY A 32 6.41 13.57 -43.95
C GLY A 32 6.83 14.90 -43.31
N ASP A 33 7.47 15.76 -44.09
CA ASP A 33 7.86 17.14 -43.76
C ASP A 33 6.67 18.09 -43.96
N SER A 34 6.35 18.96 -42.99
CA SER A 34 5.89 20.35 -43.24
C SER A 34 5.61 21.16 -41.96
N PRO A 35 5.66 22.50 -42.05
CA PRO A 35 6.15 23.37 -40.98
C PRO A 35 5.08 23.94 -40.05
N ASP A 36 5.60 24.35 -38.90
CA ASP A 36 5.03 25.09 -37.77
C ASP A 36 4.19 26.32 -38.17
N PRO A 37 3.06 26.53 -37.47
CA PRO A 37 2.80 27.85 -36.94
C PRO A 37 2.80 27.79 -35.42
N THR A 38 3.76 28.50 -34.82
CA THR A 38 3.87 28.72 -33.39
C THR A 38 2.56 29.33 -32.91
N PRO A 39 1.71 28.64 -32.13
CA PRO A 39 0.80 29.39 -31.30
C PRO A 39 1.67 30.05 -30.23
N SER A 40 1.78 31.37 -30.27
CA SER A 40 2.20 32.14 -29.10
C SER A 40 1.24 31.76 -27.97
N SER A 41 1.65 30.81 -27.13
CA SER A 41 0.90 30.48 -25.94
C SER A 41 1.06 31.68 -25.00
N PRO A 42 0.02 32.46 -24.71
CA PRO A 42 0.10 33.39 -23.60
C PRO A 42 0.44 32.56 -22.36
N ALA A 43 1.42 33.04 -21.58
CA ALA A 43 1.68 32.47 -20.28
C ALA A 43 0.36 32.49 -19.49
N PRO A 44 -0.04 31.37 -18.84
CA PRO A 44 -1.19 31.40 -17.96
C PRO A 44 -0.95 32.49 -16.90
N PRO A 45 -1.97 33.30 -16.54
CA PRO A 45 -1.84 34.17 -15.39
C PRO A 45 -1.49 33.28 -14.19
N GLN A 46 -0.32 33.55 -13.61
CA GLN A 46 0.11 32.97 -12.35
C GLN A 46 -1.05 33.17 -11.36
N PRO A 47 -1.64 32.10 -10.80
CA PRO A 47 -2.56 32.26 -9.70
C PRO A 47 -1.79 32.99 -8.61
N THR A 48 -2.20 34.23 -8.35
CA THR A 48 -1.96 34.88 -7.07
C THR A 48 -2.69 34.01 -6.08
N GLU A 49 -1.99 33.02 -5.51
CA GLU A 49 -2.56 32.17 -4.49
C GLU A 49 -2.77 33.06 -3.26
N PRO A 50 -4.03 33.30 -2.84
CA PRO A 50 -4.30 34.00 -1.61
C PRO A 50 -3.59 33.27 -0.47
N GLU A 51 -2.97 34.04 0.44
CA GLU A 51 -2.38 33.55 1.66
C GLU A 51 -3.43 32.75 2.44
N VAL A 52 -3.42 31.42 2.28
CA VAL A 52 -4.30 30.53 3.04
C VAL A 52 -3.72 30.50 4.44
N PRO A 53 -4.43 30.97 5.49
CA PRO A 53 -3.96 30.76 6.84
C PRO A 53 -3.84 29.26 7.06
N MET A 54 -2.65 28.82 7.46
CA MET A 54 -2.41 27.44 7.86
C MET A 54 -3.51 27.03 8.84
N PRO A 55 -4.27 25.95 8.62
CA PRO A 55 -4.98 25.35 9.73
C PRO A 55 -3.90 24.82 10.66
N THR A 56 -3.59 25.59 11.71
CA THR A 56 -2.98 25.07 12.92
C THR A 56 -3.91 23.97 13.42
N SER A 57 -3.66 22.75 12.98
CA SER A 57 -4.24 21.55 13.58
C SER A 57 -3.48 21.35 14.88
N THR A 58 -3.91 22.04 15.93
CA THR A 58 -3.61 21.63 17.30
C THR A 58 -4.54 20.46 17.60
N PRO A 59 -4.07 19.20 17.63
CA PRO A 59 -4.87 18.16 18.24
C PRO A 59 -5.04 18.51 19.73
N PRO A 60 -6.25 18.36 20.32
CA PRO A 60 -6.39 18.48 21.75
C PRO A 60 -5.59 17.36 22.42
N ASP A 61 -4.48 17.74 23.05
CA ASP A 61 -3.78 16.94 24.06
C ASP A 61 -4.65 16.87 25.31
N ASN A 62 -5.64 15.98 25.29
CA ASN A 62 -6.32 15.55 26.50
C ASN A 62 -6.96 14.18 26.30
N THR A 63 -6.20 13.10 26.44
CA THR A 63 -6.76 11.78 26.77
C THR A 63 -5.73 10.96 27.55
N PRO A 64 -6.12 10.37 28.70
CA PRO A 64 -5.23 9.80 29.70
C PRO A 64 -4.42 8.58 29.23
N ILE A 65 -3.26 8.45 29.88
CA ILE A 65 -2.27 7.36 29.84
C ILE A 65 -2.95 5.97 29.95
N PRO A 66 -2.51 4.98 29.17
CA PRO A 66 -3.36 3.93 28.61
C PRO A 66 -3.77 2.85 29.61
N GLU A 67 -5.08 2.60 29.66
CA GLU A 67 -5.62 1.26 29.91
C GLU A 67 -5.03 0.36 28.81
N ALA A 68 -4.33 -0.72 29.18
CA ALA A 68 -3.62 -1.65 28.28
C ALA A 68 -4.17 -1.63 26.84
N GLU A 69 -3.39 -1.03 25.92
CA GLU A 69 -3.84 -0.62 24.57
C GLU A 69 -4.50 -1.76 23.81
N ALA A 70 -5.81 -1.89 23.96
CA ALA A 70 -6.60 -2.85 23.22
C ALA A 70 -6.52 -2.46 21.74
N LEU A 71 -5.96 -3.35 20.93
CA LEU A 71 -5.88 -3.11 19.49
C LEU A 71 -7.29 -2.85 18.94
N PRO A 72 -7.46 -1.83 18.07
CA PRO A 72 -8.74 -1.61 17.40
C PRO A 72 -9.21 -2.88 16.69
N GLN A 73 -10.52 -3.10 16.66
CA GLN A 73 -11.11 -4.28 16.00
C GLN A 73 -10.59 -4.51 14.56
N PRO A 74 -10.43 -3.48 13.70
CA PRO A 74 -9.89 -3.69 12.36
C PRO A 74 -8.44 -4.18 12.34
N VAL A 75 -7.64 -3.85 13.36
CA VAL A 75 -6.25 -4.33 13.50
C VAL A 75 -6.24 -5.80 13.89
N LEU A 76 -7.14 -6.22 14.79
CA LEU A 76 -7.30 -7.63 15.16
C LEU A 76 -7.75 -8.48 13.96
N LEU A 77 -8.70 -7.97 13.15
CA LEU A 77 -9.12 -8.63 11.91
C LEU A 77 -7.97 -8.76 10.90
N ALA A 78 -7.09 -7.75 10.82
CA ALA A 78 -5.91 -7.82 9.96
C ALA A 78 -4.90 -8.89 10.41
N VAL A 79 -4.74 -9.05 11.74
CA VAL A 79 -3.89 -10.10 12.32
C VAL A 79 -4.44 -11.48 11.98
N GLU A 80 -5.74 -11.71 12.18
CA GLU A 80 -6.42 -12.97 11.81
C GLU A 80 -6.25 -13.25 10.30
N ALA A 81 -6.50 -12.26 9.45
CA ALA A 81 -6.34 -12.39 8.00
C ALA A 81 -4.89 -12.75 7.60
N ALA A 82 -3.89 -12.09 8.18
CA ALA A 82 -2.48 -12.37 7.91
C ALA A 82 -2.05 -13.76 8.40
N ALA A 83 -2.55 -14.20 9.56
CA ALA A 83 -2.31 -15.53 10.09
C ALA A 83 -2.88 -16.60 9.12
N MET A 84 -4.11 -16.41 8.66
CA MET A 84 -4.76 -17.29 7.69
C MET A 84 -4.03 -17.33 6.34
N GLU A 85 -3.60 -16.18 5.82
CA GLU A 85 -2.89 -16.08 4.53
C GLU A 85 -1.54 -16.79 4.56
N THR A 86 -0.82 -16.70 5.69
CA THR A 86 0.54 -17.23 5.83
C THR A 86 0.62 -18.61 6.47
N GLY A 87 -0.47 -19.08 7.09
CA GLY A 87 -0.53 -20.37 7.79
C GLY A 87 0.26 -20.40 9.10
N VAL A 88 0.51 -19.24 9.71
CA VAL A 88 1.13 -19.10 11.05
C VAL A 88 0.06 -18.87 12.10
N ASP A 89 0.39 -19.03 13.38
CA ASP A 89 -0.51 -18.67 14.48
C ASP A 89 -0.63 -17.15 14.60
N GLU A 90 -1.79 -16.64 15.03
CA GLU A 90 -2.00 -15.19 15.25
C GLU A 90 -0.95 -14.56 16.17
N GLY A 91 -0.46 -15.32 17.17
CA GLY A 91 0.59 -14.88 18.08
C GLY A 91 1.97 -14.71 17.42
N ASP A 92 2.18 -15.29 16.23
CA ASP A 92 3.39 -15.14 15.42
C ASP A 92 3.29 -13.97 14.42
N VAL A 93 2.12 -13.34 14.31
CA VAL A 93 1.92 -12.12 13.51
C VAL A 93 2.31 -10.90 14.34
N GLN A 94 3.28 -10.14 13.84
CA GLN A 94 3.69 -8.87 14.46
C GLN A 94 2.96 -7.70 13.82
N VAL A 95 2.28 -6.91 14.64
CA VAL A 95 1.78 -5.59 14.23
C VAL A 95 2.95 -4.62 14.23
N LEU A 96 3.36 -4.14 13.06
CA LEU A 96 4.46 -3.18 12.92
C LEU A 96 3.99 -1.75 13.17
N SER A 97 2.84 -1.38 12.61
CA SER A 97 2.18 -0.09 12.84
C SER A 97 0.71 -0.15 12.43
N PHE A 98 -0.11 0.75 12.96
CA PHE A 98 -1.44 1.03 12.44
C PHE A 98 -1.76 2.51 12.62
N THR A 99 -2.39 3.12 11.63
CA THR A 99 -2.78 4.53 11.66
C THR A 99 -4.19 4.70 11.15
N GLN A 100 -5.00 5.48 11.86
CA GLN A 100 -6.34 5.82 11.37
C GLN A 100 -6.23 6.75 10.17
N ARG A 101 -6.93 6.44 9.08
CA ARG A 101 -6.94 7.20 7.82
C ARG A 101 -8.35 7.37 7.28
N GLU A 102 -8.53 8.43 6.50
CA GLU A 102 -9.74 8.65 5.70
C GLU A 102 -9.45 8.34 4.24
N TRP A 103 -10.17 7.37 3.69
CA TRP A 103 -10.02 6.93 2.31
C TRP A 103 -10.94 7.73 1.39
N PRO A 104 -10.48 8.21 0.23
CA PRO A 104 -11.31 9.02 -0.68
C PRO A 104 -12.42 8.23 -1.39
N SER A 105 -12.43 6.90 -1.27
CA SER A 105 -13.42 6.02 -1.89
C SER A 105 -13.58 4.73 -1.11
N THR A 106 -14.64 3.98 -1.43
CA THR A 106 -14.87 2.63 -0.89
C THR A 106 -13.85 1.58 -1.38
N ALA A 107 -12.88 1.97 -2.20
CA ALA A 107 -11.73 1.12 -2.56
C ALA A 107 -10.68 1.02 -1.45
N LEU A 108 -10.81 1.84 -0.39
CA LEU A 108 -9.86 1.91 0.74
C LEU A 108 -8.41 2.11 0.27
N GLY A 109 -8.19 2.88 -0.80
CA GLY A 109 -6.86 3.12 -1.36
C GLY A 109 -6.30 2.02 -2.26
N CYS A 110 -6.98 0.87 -2.39
CA CYS A 110 -6.49 -0.29 -3.17
C CYS A 110 -7.48 -0.70 -4.28
N PRO A 111 -7.67 0.15 -5.31
CA PRO A 111 -8.61 -0.11 -6.39
C PRO A 111 -8.14 -1.26 -7.28
N LYS A 112 -9.05 -2.21 -7.57
CA LYS A 112 -8.81 -3.29 -8.52
C LYS A 112 -9.21 -2.86 -9.94
N PRO A 113 -8.42 -3.21 -10.98
CA PRO A 113 -8.77 -2.93 -12.36
C PRO A 113 -10.14 -3.51 -12.74
N GLY A 114 -10.94 -2.73 -13.47
CA GLY A 114 -12.27 -3.17 -13.94
C GLY A 114 -13.42 -2.99 -12.94
N PHE A 115 -13.15 -2.46 -11.74
CA PHE A 115 -14.18 -2.14 -10.75
C PHE A 115 -14.47 -0.63 -10.69
N SER A 116 -15.73 -0.28 -10.44
CA SER A 116 -16.16 1.10 -10.14
C SER A 116 -16.47 1.21 -8.65
N TYR A 117 -15.77 2.10 -7.95
CA TYR A 117 -15.93 2.32 -6.51
C TYR A 117 -16.68 3.62 -6.24
N ALA A 118 -17.43 3.66 -5.14
CA ALA A 118 -18.13 4.88 -4.75
C ALA A 118 -17.13 5.91 -4.19
N GLN A 119 -17.26 7.17 -4.61
CA GLN A 119 -16.43 8.29 -4.17
C GLN A 119 -16.96 8.85 -2.85
N VAL A 120 -16.86 8.05 -1.80
CA VAL A 120 -17.30 8.40 -0.45
C VAL A 120 -16.09 8.34 0.48
N VAL A 121 -15.86 9.43 1.20
CA VAL A 121 -14.83 9.50 2.24
C VAL A 121 -15.15 8.46 3.30
N THR A 122 -14.30 7.44 3.42
CA THR A 122 -14.52 6.28 4.29
C THR A 122 -13.43 6.26 5.36
N PRO A 123 -13.75 6.51 6.64
CA PRO A 123 -12.78 6.40 7.72
C PRO A 123 -12.40 4.94 7.96
N GLY A 124 -11.18 4.71 8.41
CA GLY A 124 -10.59 3.39 8.46
C GLY A 124 -9.19 3.35 9.04
N TYR A 125 -8.48 2.24 8.83
CA TYR A 125 -7.10 2.07 9.28
C TYR A 125 -6.21 1.59 8.13
N GLU A 126 -5.00 2.11 8.10
CA GLU A 126 -3.85 1.55 7.39
C GLU A 126 -3.00 0.77 8.39
N ILE A 127 -2.73 -0.50 8.10
CA ILE A 127 -2.19 -1.46 9.06
C ILE A 127 -1.03 -2.19 8.40
N HIS A 128 0.14 -2.14 9.03
CA HIS A 128 1.35 -2.80 8.55
C HIS A 128 1.68 -3.94 9.48
N LEU A 129 1.74 -5.15 8.94
CA LEU A 129 1.97 -6.38 9.70
C LEU A 129 3.20 -7.10 9.17
N ARG A 130 3.80 -7.96 10.00
CA ARG A 130 4.80 -8.94 9.58
C ARG A 130 4.37 -10.33 10.01
N ALA A 131 4.28 -11.24 9.05
CA ALA A 131 3.94 -12.65 9.26
C ALA A 131 4.85 -13.52 8.39
N ALA A 132 5.31 -14.66 8.93
CA ALA A 132 6.25 -15.56 8.25
C ALA A 132 7.52 -14.87 7.68
N GLY A 133 7.93 -13.73 8.24
CA GLY A 133 9.08 -12.94 7.76
C GLY A 133 8.81 -12.04 6.56
N GLN A 134 7.55 -11.91 6.13
CA GLN A 134 7.10 -10.98 5.07
C GLN A 134 6.24 -9.87 5.67
N GLU A 135 6.26 -8.69 5.06
CA GLU A 135 5.42 -7.56 5.45
C GLU A 135 4.15 -7.50 4.60
N TYR A 136 3.05 -7.11 5.24
CA TYR A 136 1.72 -7.01 4.63
C TYR A 136 1.10 -5.66 4.97
N GLU A 137 0.49 -5.02 3.99
CA GLU A 137 -0.23 -3.75 4.13
C GLU A 137 -1.73 -4.01 4.00
N TYR A 138 -2.47 -3.81 5.09
CA TYR A 138 -3.91 -3.96 5.10
C TYR A 138 -4.59 -2.62 5.27
N HIS A 139 -5.57 -2.34 4.42
CA HIS A 139 -6.46 -1.19 4.55
C HIS A 139 -7.84 -1.66 4.99
N SER A 140 -8.42 -0.97 5.95
CA SER A 140 -9.75 -1.27 6.46
C SER A 140 -10.63 -0.04 6.55
N ASN A 141 -11.95 -0.25 6.67
CA ASN A 141 -12.86 0.75 7.20
C ASN A 141 -13.07 0.57 8.73
N LEU A 142 -13.85 1.45 9.36
CA LEU A 142 -14.16 1.33 10.81
C LEU A 142 -15.04 0.13 11.20
N THR A 143 -15.57 -0.61 10.22
CA THR A 143 -16.48 -1.73 10.49
C THR A 143 -15.71 -3.05 10.34
N SER A 144 -15.80 -3.70 9.17
CA SER A 144 -15.18 -5.01 8.96
C SER A 144 -14.74 -5.21 7.51
N ASN A 145 -14.71 -4.14 6.70
CA ASN A 145 -14.12 -4.24 5.38
C ASN A 145 -12.61 -4.12 5.53
N LEU A 146 -11.90 -5.14 5.06
CA LEU A 146 -10.45 -5.26 5.12
C LEU A 146 -9.95 -5.71 3.75
N VAL A 147 -8.92 -5.05 3.23
CA VAL A 147 -8.34 -5.28 1.92
C VAL A 147 -6.83 -5.41 2.09
N LEU A 148 -6.25 -6.50 1.59
CA LEU A 148 -4.80 -6.62 1.43
C LEU A 148 -4.36 -5.83 0.19
N CYS A 149 -3.36 -4.99 0.40
CA CYS A 149 -2.61 -4.23 -0.58
C CYS A 149 -1.17 -4.79 -0.60
#